data_AF-A0A0A3AMH9-F1
#
_entry.id   AF-A0A0A3AMH9-F1
#
_cell.length_a   1.000
_cell.length_b   1.000
_cell.length_c   1.000
_cell.angle_alpha   90.00
_cell.angle_beta   90.00
_cell.angle_gamma   90.00
#
_symmetry.space_group_name_H-M   'P 1'
#
loop_
_entity.id
_entity.type
_entity.pdbx_description
1 polymer ?
#
loop_
_entity_poly.entity_id
_entity_poly.type
_entity_poly.pdbx_seq_one_letter_code
_entity_poly.pdbx_strand_id
1 'polypeptide(L)'
;MEMTQTQRLILVNQYELMALLDKENAAKYHRYQSIIKGGYKLELKELYSQFSDLSEEECKTVINTLEMYQALQVSYNNLHNTEDLTAHRLKFLGYCGIREKKYLNYLGFIAENDKKYRELIQCPNGCDAQTPMWDKYSKMLDVWHKCPRQFHLSIAEIKQILNA
;
A
#
# COMPACT_ATOMS: atom_id res chain seq x y z
N MET A 1 -17.32 9.74 10.93
CA MET A 1 -18.01 10.85 10.22
C MET A 1 -19.51 10.59 10.31
N GLU A 2 -20.33 11.51 10.83
CA GLU A 2 -21.78 11.32 10.81
C GLU A 2 -22.35 11.82 9.47
N MET A 3 -23.05 10.95 8.74
CA MET A 3 -23.67 11.30 7.45
C MET A 3 -24.89 12.20 7.64
N THR A 4 -24.99 13.25 6.82
CA THR A 4 -26.16 14.14 6.75
C THR A 4 -27.42 13.40 6.28
N GLN A 5 -28.60 13.93 6.60
CA GLN A 5 -29.88 13.35 6.14
C GLN A 5 -29.95 13.28 4.60
N THR A 6 -29.44 14.30 3.90
CA THR A 6 -29.37 14.32 2.43
C THR A 6 -28.46 13.21 1.88
N GLN A 7 -27.28 13.00 2.47
CA GLN A 7 -26.38 11.90 2.07
C GLN A 7 -27.03 10.53 2.29
N ARG A 8 -27.77 10.34 3.40
CA ARG A 8 -28.50 9.10 3.64
C ARG A 8 -29.58 8.86 2.60
N LEU A 9 -30.34 9.88 2.22
CA LEU A 9 -31.35 9.77 1.17
C LEU A 9 -30.73 9.40 -0.18
N ILE A 10 -29.59 9.99 -0.54
CA ILE A 10 -28.84 9.66 -1.75
C ILE A 10 -28.43 8.18 -1.74
N LEU A 11 -27.80 7.70 -0.66
CA LEU A 11 -27.35 6.31 -0.54
C LEU A 11 -28.51 5.31 -0.60
N VAL A 12 -29.63 5.65 0.05
CA VAL A 12 -30.86 4.85 0.00
C VAL A 12 -31.39 4.70 -1.42
N ASN A 13 -31.39 5.78 -2.19
CA ASN A 13 -31.80 5.76 -3.59
C ASN A 13 -30.81 4.98 -4.45
N GLN A 14 -29.50 5.08 -4.19
CA GLN A 14 -28.48 4.30 -4.90
C GLN A 14 -28.65 2.80 -4.67
N TYR A 15 -28.87 2.35 -3.43
CA TYR A 15 -29.11 0.94 -3.16
C TYR A 15 -30.41 0.41 -3.78
N GLU A 16 -31.45 1.24 -3.86
CA GLU A 16 -32.68 0.90 -4.58
C GLU A 16 -32.40 0.66 -6.06
N LEU A 17 -31.69 1.59 -6.71
CA LEU A 17 -31.31 1.45 -8.12
C LEU A 17 -30.43 0.22 -8.36
N MET A 18 -29.46 -0.06 -7.47
CA MET A 18 -28.60 -1.24 -7.57
C MET A 18 -29.40 -2.54 -7.44
N ALA A 19 -30.41 -2.60 -6.56
CA ALA A 19 -31.30 -3.75 -6.44
C ALA A 19 -32.15 -4.01 -7.69
N LEU A 20 -32.52 -2.94 -8.42
CA LEU A 20 -33.23 -3.05 -9.70
C LEU A 20 -32.31 -3.51 -10.84
N LEU A 21 -31.05 -3.07 -10.84
CA LEU A 21 -30.06 -3.39 -11.87
C LEU A 21 -29.46 -4.79 -11.70
N ASP A 22 -29.25 -5.23 -10.46
CA ASP A 22 -28.59 -6.48 -10.10
C ASP A 22 -29.46 -7.26 -9.12
N LYS A 23 -30.44 -7.99 -9.69
CA LYS A 23 -31.46 -8.72 -8.93
C LYS A 23 -30.89 -9.86 -8.09
N GLU A 24 -29.76 -10.44 -8.50
CA GLU A 24 -29.11 -11.53 -7.76
C GLU A 24 -28.58 -11.03 -6.41
N ASN A 25 -28.07 -9.80 -6.35
CA ASN A 25 -27.59 -9.17 -5.12
C ASN A 25 -28.62 -8.24 -4.44
N ALA A 26 -29.87 -8.20 -4.90
CA ALA A 26 -30.91 -7.30 -4.38
C ALA A 26 -31.06 -7.38 -2.85
N ALA A 27 -31.03 -8.58 -2.27
CA ALA A 27 -31.12 -8.78 -0.82
C ALA A 27 -30.00 -8.05 -0.04
N LYS A 28 -28.78 -8.04 -0.60
CA LYS A 28 -27.62 -7.34 -0.02
C LYS A 28 -27.85 -5.82 -0.04
N TYR A 29 -28.33 -5.28 -1.15
CA TYR A 29 -28.60 -3.85 -1.28
C TYR A 29 -29.77 -3.39 -0.39
N HIS A 30 -30.83 -4.19 -0.26
CA HIS A 30 -31.93 -3.90 0.68
C HIS A 30 -31.46 -3.92 2.16
N ARG A 31 -30.53 -4.81 2.52
CA ARG A 31 -29.88 -4.77 3.85
C ARG A 31 -29.15 -3.44 4.05
N TYR A 32 -28.33 -3.00 3.09
CA TYR A 32 -27.62 -1.73 3.18
C TYR A 32 -28.57 -0.53 3.25
N GLN A 33 -29.63 -0.52 2.45
CA GLN A 33 -30.66 0.51 2.50
C GLN A 33 -31.29 0.60 3.90
N SER A 34 -31.59 -0.53 4.53
CA SER A 34 -32.16 -0.59 5.89
C SER A 34 -31.19 -0.06 6.94
N ILE A 35 -29.90 -0.39 6.84
CA ILE A 35 -28.84 0.12 7.72
C ILE A 35 -28.75 1.65 7.63
N ILE A 36 -28.77 2.21 6.41
CA ILE A 36 -28.67 3.66 6.19
C ILE A 36 -29.94 4.39 6.67
N LYS A 37 -31.14 3.86 6.38
CA LYS A 37 -32.41 4.43 6.85
C LYS A 37 -32.51 4.43 8.38
N GLY A 38 -32.20 3.29 9.00
CA GLY A 38 -32.24 3.11 10.45
C GLY A 38 -31.10 3.82 11.20
N GLY A 39 -30.00 4.14 10.51
CA GLY A 39 -28.84 4.78 11.13
C GLY A 39 -28.14 3.88 12.15
N TYR A 40 -28.14 2.57 11.93
CA TYR A 40 -27.59 1.60 12.89
C TYR A 40 -26.07 1.71 12.94
N LYS A 41 -25.55 2.34 14.00
CA LYS A 41 -24.14 2.74 14.11
C LYS A 41 -23.17 1.55 14.08
N LEU A 42 -23.58 0.39 14.58
CA LEU A 42 -22.75 -0.82 14.60
C LEU A 42 -22.49 -1.33 13.17
N GLU A 43 -23.55 -1.47 12.38
CA GLU A 43 -23.50 -1.95 11.00
C GLU A 43 -22.86 -0.90 10.08
N LEU A 44 -23.08 0.39 10.34
CA LEU A 44 -22.36 1.45 9.63
C LEU A 44 -20.84 1.32 9.82
N LYS A 45 -20.37 0.95 11.01
CA LYS A 45 -18.95 0.71 11.26
C LYS A 45 -18.40 -0.46 10.43
N GLU A 46 -19.19 -1.51 10.25
CA GLU A 46 -18.84 -2.64 9.36
C GLU A 46 -18.67 -2.16 7.91
N LEU A 47 -19.60 -1.35 7.40
CA LEU A 47 -19.50 -0.76 6.06
C LEU A 47 -18.28 0.15 5.92
N TYR A 48 -18.01 0.99 6.92
CA TYR A 48 -16.84 1.86 6.91
C TYR A 48 -15.51 1.11 6.94
N SER A 49 -15.48 -0.07 7.56
CA SER A 49 -14.25 -0.90 7.63
C SER A 49 -13.76 -1.41 6.27
N GLN A 50 -14.60 -1.34 5.24
CA GLN A 50 -14.23 -1.71 3.87
C GLN A 50 -13.42 -0.61 3.17
N PHE A 51 -13.51 0.63 3.64
CA PHE A 51 -12.71 1.73 3.11
C PHE A 51 -11.32 1.67 3.75
N SER A 52 -10.30 1.72 2.89
CA SER A 52 -8.92 1.89 3.31
C SER A 52 -8.57 3.35 3.20
N ASP A 53 -8.31 4.00 4.33
CA ASP A 53 -7.77 5.35 4.35
C ASP A 53 -6.24 5.28 4.38
N LEU A 54 -5.63 5.84 3.34
CA LEU A 54 -4.18 6.03 3.24
C LEU A 54 -3.93 7.52 2.99
N SER A 55 -3.17 8.16 3.87
CA SER A 55 -2.85 9.58 3.71
C SER A 55 -1.89 9.80 2.55
N GLU A 56 -1.84 11.04 2.04
CA GLU A 56 -0.91 11.41 0.97
C GLU A 56 0.56 11.16 1.36
N GLU A 57 0.91 11.47 2.62
CA GLU A 57 2.25 11.24 3.17
C GLU A 57 2.58 9.75 3.20
N GLU A 58 1.63 8.90 3.54
CA GLU A 58 1.80 7.45 3.53
C GLU A 58 1.99 6.92 2.11
N CYS A 59 1.19 7.38 1.16
CA CYS A 59 1.33 7.06 -0.25
C CYS A 59 2.73 7.43 -0.77
N LYS A 60 3.17 8.66 -0.49
CA LYS A 60 4.52 9.15 -0.84
C LYS A 60 5.61 8.28 -0.22
N THR A 61 5.46 7.88 1.04
CA THR A 61 6.43 7.02 1.74
C THR A 61 6.54 5.65 1.07
N VAL A 62 5.41 5.03 0.69
CA VAL A 62 5.43 3.75 -0.04
C VAL A 62 6.13 3.91 -1.39
N ILE A 63 5.82 4.97 -2.15
CA ILE A 63 6.47 5.24 -3.44
C ILE A 63 7.98 5.47 -3.26
N ASN A 64 8.38 6.32 -2.30
CA ASN A 64 9.79 6.58 -2.01
C ASN A 64 10.53 5.31 -1.61
N THR A 65 9.87 4.39 -0.89
CA THR A 65 10.44 3.07 -0.56
C THR A 65 10.75 2.29 -1.84
N LEU A 66 9.83 2.24 -2.80
CA LEU A 66 10.04 1.58 -4.09
C LEU A 66 11.19 2.25 -4.88
N GLU A 67 11.23 3.58 -4.90
CA GLU A 67 12.31 4.34 -5.56
C GLU A 67 13.67 4.10 -4.93
N MET A 68 13.74 4.06 -3.59
CA MET A 68 14.95 3.73 -2.85
C MET A 68 15.44 2.32 -3.24
N TYR A 69 14.55 1.31 -3.24
CA TYR A 69 14.93 -0.04 -3.63
C TYR A 69 15.37 -0.14 -5.10
N GLN A 70 14.72 0.61 -6.00
CA GLN A 70 15.17 0.73 -7.39
C GLN A 70 16.58 1.34 -7.47
N ALA A 71 16.83 2.41 -6.72
CA ALA A 71 18.12 3.07 -6.69
C ALA A 71 19.22 2.17 -6.11
N LEU A 72 18.92 1.40 -5.06
CA LEU A 72 19.82 0.40 -4.48
C LEU A 72 20.18 -0.68 -5.52
N GLN A 73 19.21 -1.23 -6.24
CA GLN A 73 19.44 -2.26 -7.26
C GLN A 73 20.27 -1.72 -8.43
N VAL A 74 19.91 -0.56 -8.97
CA VAL A 74 20.65 0.08 -10.08
C VAL A 74 22.07 0.42 -9.65
N SER A 75 22.25 0.97 -8.44
CA SER A 75 23.58 1.32 -7.93
C SER A 75 24.44 0.08 -7.76
N TYR A 76 23.90 -0.98 -7.17
CA TYR A 76 24.60 -2.25 -6.98
C TYR A 76 25.02 -2.91 -8.30
N ASN A 77 24.14 -2.91 -9.30
CA ASN A 77 24.44 -3.50 -10.62
C ASN A 77 25.56 -2.76 -11.37
N ASN A 78 25.82 -1.49 -11.04
CA ASN A 78 26.88 -0.69 -11.61
C ASN A 78 28.23 -0.83 -10.86
N LEU A 79 28.28 -1.59 -9.75
CA LEU A 79 29.52 -1.80 -9.00
C LEU A 79 30.35 -2.94 -9.62
N HIS A 80 31.65 -2.71 -9.76
CA HIS A 80 32.58 -3.69 -10.30
C HIS A 80 32.98 -4.78 -9.29
N ASN A 81 32.85 -4.53 -7.99
CA ASN A 81 33.16 -5.49 -6.93
C ASN A 81 32.00 -5.56 -5.95
N THR A 82 31.38 -6.74 -5.83
CA THR A 82 30.15 -6.98 -5.05
C THR A 82 30.30 -8.04 -3.97
N GLU A 83 31.53 -8.53 -3.72
CA GLU A 83 31.82 -9.71 -2.90
C GLU A 83 31.28 -9.65 -1.45
N ASP A 84 30.99 -8.46 -0.94
CA ASP A 84 30.52 -8.24 0.43
C ASP A 84 28.99 -8.17 0.62
N LEU A 85 28.19 -8.22 -0.45
CA LEU A 85 26.74 -7.99 -0.38
C LEU A 85 25.96 -9.10 -1.06
N THR A 86 25.10 -9.77 -0.29
CA THR A 86 24.19 -10.78 -0.86
C THR A 86 23.04 -10.10 -1.59
N ALA A 87 22.85 -10.44 -2.86
CA ALA A 87 21.77 -9.91 -3.71
C ALA A 87 20.36 -10.07 -3.10
N HIS A 88 20.19 -11.04 -2.18
CA HIS A 88 18.95 -11.23 -1.45
C HIS A 88 18.57 -10.01 -0.57
N ARG A 89 19.54 -9.28 -0.01
CA ARG A 89 19.28 -8.10 0.84
C ARG A 89 18.77 -6.89 0.05
N LEU A 90 18.97 -6.88 -1.27
CA LEU A 90 18.53 -5.82 -2.19
C LEU A 90 17.13 -6.09 -2.76
N LYS A 91 16.52 -7.23 -2.43
CA LYS A 91 15.15 -7.52 -2.82
C LYS A 91 14.19 -6.78 -1.89
N PHE A 92 13.25 -6.07 -2.49
CA PHE A 92 12.11 -5.54 -1.78
C PHE A 92 11.25 -6.71 -1.30
N LEU A 93 10.86 -6.73 -0.02
CA LEU A 93 10.06 -7.81 0.56
C LEU A 93 8.56 -7.47 0.58
N GLY A 94 8.22 -6.19 0.46
CA GLY A 94 6.86 -5.69 0.65
C GLY A 94 6.53 -5.37 2.10
N TYR A 95 5.27 -5.52 2.48
CA TYR A 95 4.70 -5.16 3.77
C TYR A 95 3.93 -6.33 4.40
N CYS A 96 3.69 -6.29 5.70
CA CYS A 96 2.94 -7.35 6.39
C CYS A 96 1.46 -7.39 5.97
N GLY A 97 0.99 -8.53 5.44
CA GLY A 97 -0.40 -8.70 5.01
C GLY A 97 -1.44 -8.58 6.13
N ILE A 98 -1.03 -8.75 7.40
CA ILE A 98 -1.91 -8.67 8.58
C ILE A 98 -1.89 -7.27 9.20
N ARG A 99 -0.71 -6.75 9.52
CA ARG A 99 -0.54 -5.50 10.29
C ARG A 99 -0.45 -4.26 9.41
N GLU A 100 -0.06 -4.42 8.15
CA GLU A 100 0.26 -3.35 7.20
C GLU A 100 -0.53 -3.50 5.89
N LYS A 101 -1.70 -4.14 5.97
CA LYS A 101 -2.54 -4.49 4.83
C LYS A 101 -2.81 -3.32 3.88
N LYS A 102 -2.97 -2.11 4.42
CA LYS A 102 -3.22 -0.90 3.63
C LYS A 102 -2.07 -0.56 2.68
N TYR A 103 -0.82 -0.76 3.10
CA TYR A 103 0.35 -0.55 2.25
C TYR A 103 0.47 -1.66 1.20
N LEU A 104 0.13 -2.90 1.56
CA LEU A 104 0.10 -4.03 0.63
C LEU A 104 -0.94 -3.83 -0.48
N ASN A 105 -2.15 -3.38 -0.12
CA ASN A 105 -3.19 -3.02 -1.09
C ASN A 105 -2.72 -1.91 -2.04
N TYR A 106 -2.02 -0.90 -1.51
CA TYR A 106 -1.49 0.19 -2.31
C TYR A 106 -0.36 -0.26 -3.24
N LEU A 107 0.51 -1.18 -2.81
CA LEU A 107 1.48 -1.84 -3.69
C LEU A 107 0.80 -2.59 -4.84
N GLY A 108 -0.29 -3.31 -4.56
CA GLY A 108 -1.10 -3.98 -5.60
C GLY A 108 -1.63 -2.99 -6.63
N PHE A 109 -2.22 -1.89 -6.16
CA PHE A 109 -2.66 -0.79 -7.03
C PHE A 109 -1.51 -0.22 -7.89
N ILE A 110 -0.33 0.02 -7.31
CA ILE A 110 0.84 0.50 -8.05
C ILE A 110 1.29 -0.52 -9.11
N ALA A 111 1.37 -1.81 -8.78
CA ALA A 111 1.86 -2.83 -9.71
C ALA A 111 0.94 -3.01 -10.94
N GLU A 112 -0.37 -2.86 -10.73
CA GLU A 112 -1.36 -2.92 -11.81
C GLU A 112 -1.27 -1.70 -12.74
N ASN A 113 -1.08 -0.50 -12.17
CA ASN A 113 -1.20 0.76 -12.91
C ASN A 113 0.13 1.36 -13.38
N ASP A 114 1.23 1.15 -12.64
CA ASP A 114 2.55 1.69 -12.95
C ASP A 114 3.52 0.58 -13.37
N LYS A 115 3.88 0.59 -14.65
CA LYS A 115 4.81 -0.39 -15.22
C LYS A 115 6.23 -0.23 -14.66
N LYS A 116 6.62 0.95 -14.17
CA LYS A 116 7.97 1.25 -13.67
C LYS A 116 8.36 0.33 -12.51
N TYR A 117 7.41 0.08 -11.58
CA TYR A 117 7.68 -0.68 -10.37
C TYR A 117 7.30 -2.15 -10.46
N ARG A 118 6.75 -2.59 -11.60
CA ARG A 118 6.21 -3.94 -11.75
C ARG A 118 7.26 -5.02 -11.51
N GLU A 119 8.47 -4.86 -12.02
CA GLU A 119 9.57 -5.82 -11.82
C GLU A 119 10.02 -5.88 -10.35
N LEU A 120 9.97 -4.74 -9.66
CA LEU A 120 10.35 -4.64 -8.24
C LEU A 120 9.30 -5.26 -7.31
N ILE A 121 8.02 -5.21 -7.71
CA ILE A 121 6.86 -5.71 -6.96
C ILE A 121 6.52 -7.19 -7.34
N GLN A 122 7.35 -7.85 -8.16
CA GLN A 122 7.23 -9.30 -8.41
C GLN A 122 7.86 -10.14 -7.29
N CYS A 123 7.45 -9.90 -6.04
CA CYS A 123 7.92 -10.69 -4.90
C CYS A 123 7.18 -12.03 -4.83
N PRO A 124 7.85 -13.13 -4.41
CA PRO A 124 7.16 -14.37 -4.07
C PRO A 124 6.12 -14.09 -2.98
N ASN A 125 4.93 -14.67 -3.10
CA ASN A 125 3.80 -14.52 -2.17
C ASN A 125 3.09 -13.15 -2.19
N GLY A 126 3.21 -12.39 -3.28
CA GLY A 126 2.45 -11.15 -3.46
C GLY A 126 2.91 -10.00 -2.55
N CYS A 127 4.22 -9.93 -2.27
CA CYS A 127 4.83 -8.90 -1.42
C CYS A 127 4.39 -8.93 0.04
N ASP A 128 3.90 -10.06 0.56
CA ASP A 128 3.70 -10.23 1.99
C ASP A 128 5.03 -10.53 2.69
N ALA A 129 5.59 -9.51 3.36
CA ALA A 129 6.83 -9.65 4.11
C ALA A 129 6.67 -10.50 5.38
N GLN A 130 5.43 -10.84 5.79
CA GLN A 130 5.07 -11.57 7.01
C GLN A 130 5.47 -10.90 8.34
N THR A 131 6.30 -9.86 8.29
CA THR A 131 6.72 -9.02 9.41
C THR A 131 6.49 -7.54 9.07
N PRO A 132 6.21 -6.66 10.05
CA PRO A 132 6.10 -5.23 9.82
C PRO A 132 7.41 -4.67 9.26
N MET A 133 7.32 -3.89 8.20
CA MET A 133 8.47 -3.29 7.52
C MET A 133 8.44 -1.76 7.49
N TRP A 134 7.31 -1.14 7.85
CA TRP A 134 7.13 0.31 7.80
C TRP A 134 8.23 1.08 8.54
N ASP A 135 8.46 0.75 9.82
CA ASP A 135 9.47 1.44 10.64
C ASP A 135 10.88 1.24 10.09
N LYS A 136 11.15 0.05 9.55
CA LYS A 136 12.44 -0.27 8.94
C LYS A 136 12.65 0.57 7.68
N TYR A 137 11.69 0.58 6.76
CA TYR A 137 11.80 1.37 5.53
C TYR A 137 11.87 2.87 5.82
N SER A 138 11.16 3.36 6.84
CA SER A 138 11.25 4.76 7.27
C SER A 138 12.68 5.14 7.68
N LYS A 139 13.35 4.30 8.48
CA LYS A 139 14.77 4.51 8.85
C LYS A 139 15.71 4.42 7.65
N MET A 140 15.46 3.47 6.75
CA MET A 140 16.25 3.33 5.52
C MET A 140 16.11 4.59 4.64
N LEU A 141 14.90 5.13 4.51
CA LEU A 141 14.62 6.37 3.78
C LEU A 141 15.34 7.56 4.42
N ASP A 142 15.34 7.68 5.74
CA ASP A 142 16.07 8.74 6.44
C ASP A 142 17.57 8.73 6.11
N VAL A 143 18.18 7.54 6.03
CA VAL A 143 19.58 7.39 5.63
C VAL A 143 19.77 7.72 4.15
N TRP A 144 18.90 7.19 3.28
CA TRP A 144 18.97 7.41 1.84
C TRP A 144 18.80 8.88 1.46
N HIS A 145 17.91 9.62 2.13
CA HIS A 145 17.75 11.06 1.91
C HIS A 145 18.94 11.89 2.40
N LYS A 146 19.74 11.37 3.34
CA LYS A 146 20.99 12.00 3.80
C LYS A 146 22.18 11.70 2.89
N CYS A 147 22.09 10.72 1.99
CA CYS A 147 23.13 10.48 1.00
C CYS A 147 23.25 11.70 0.06
N PRO A 148 24.47 12.12 -0.34
CA PRO A 148 24.66 13.25 -1.25
C PRO A 148 23.99 13.06 -2.61
N ARG A 149 23.81 11.81 -3.03
CA ARG A 149 23.11 11.39 -4.23
C ARG A 149 22.23 10.19 -3.90
N GLN A 150 21.04 10.16 -4.47
CA GLN A 150 20.07 9.08 -4.26
C GLN A 150 20.32 7.89 -5.19
N PHE A 151 21.05 8.09 -6.29
CA PHE A 151 21.46 7.07 -7.27
C PHE A 151 22.98 7.02 -7.41
N HIS A 152 23.49 5.93 -7.99
CA HIS A 152 24.93 5.65 -8.12
C HIS A 152 25.64 5.60 -6.75
N LEU A 153 24.99 4.95 -5.80
CA LEU A 153 25.46 4.76 -4.43
C LEU A 153 26.70 3.87 -4.40
N SER A 154 27.65 4.21 -3.52
CA SER A 154 28.76 3.35 -3.18
C SER A 154 28.32 2.14 -2.35
N ILE A 155 29.17 1.11 -2.29
CA ILE A 155 28.89 -0.07 -1.44
C ILE A 155 28.71 0.29 0.03
N ALA A 156 29.43 1.31 0.51
CA ALA A 156 29.34 1.78 1.90
C ALA A 156 27.98 2.42 2.18
N GLU A 157 27.48 3.27 1.28
CA GLU A 157 26.16 3.89 1.38
C GLU A 157 25.05 2.84 1.29
N ILE A 158 25.16 1.88 0.37
CA ILE A 158 24.20 0.76 0.26
C ILE A 158 24.14 -0.04 1.57
N LYS A 159 25.30 -0.39 2.15
CA LYS A 159 25.36 -1.09 3.45
C LYS A 159 24.76 -0.25 4.57
N GLN A 160 25.03 1.06 4.58
CA GLN A 160 24.49 1.98 5.59
C GLN A 160 22.97 2.06 5.54
N ILE A 161 22.39 2.18 4.33
CA ILE A 161 20.94 2.19 4.13
C ILE A 161 20.33 0.86 4.59
N LEU A 162 20.87 -0.29 4.15
CA LEU A 162 20.33 -1.62 4.49
C LEU A 162 20.44 -2.01 5.97
N ASN A 163 21.28 -1.30 6.73
CA ASN A 163 21.53 -1.54 8.16
C ASN A 163 20.89 -0.48 9.08
N ALA A 164 20.08 0.44 8.52
CA ALA A 164 19.36 1.47 9.29
C ALA A 164 18.33 0.89 10.27
#